data_AF-A0A371M1V1-F1
#
_entry.id   AF-A0A371M1V1-F1
#
_cell.length_a   1.000
_cell.length_b   1.000
_cell.length_c   1.000
_cell.angle_alpha   90.00
_cell.angle_beta   90.00
_cell.angle_gamma   90.00
#
_symmetry.space_group_name_H-M   'P 1'
#
loop_
_entity.id
_entity.type
_entity.pdbx_description
1 polymer ?
#
loop_
_entity_poly.entity_id
_entity_poly.type
_entity_poly.pdbx_seq_one_letter_code
_entity_poly.pdbx_strand_id
1 'polypeptide(L)'
;MPDTSSRILVPVGESSTFRNTVAYAVREARRIASETGEESTVHFVYPVRWQLVDESERSAADAVAETLERARVWANDDLDYDDDGDLDAEDVSVSIETAVVGEDRYLFSPNDFAEVLLEYARDRGLDRIVLDPEYQPGGSAPMLQPLEFELARSGLLVEEAPVDRVVERSRLPSRANVSKALAMFGVSFGFYLLLAGVFDTFNLVTGAVSAGVVTAVFARISFVNTPSATGSVARIARFLLYVPYLLWEIVKANFSVAYIILHPDLPIDPEMQRYRAAIWGDLSVTTLANSITLTPGTLTVDMDRDSLIIHSLTGSARDGLAGGALERAVRFVFYGRSAARIPTPAERGTIASWTDDDQTDGDE
;
A
#
# COMPACT_ATOMS: atom_id res chain seq x y z
N MET A 1 -17.10 -15.21 -28.30
CA MET A 1 -16.26 -15.27 -27.09
C MET A 1 -16.02 -13.84 -26.65
N PRO A 2 -16.71 -13.34 -25.62
CA PRO A 2 -16.56 -11.95 -25.18
C PRO A 2 -16.05 -11.80 -23.73
N ASP A 3 -15.65 -12.86 -23.03
CA ASP A 3 -15.46 -12.85 -21.56
C ASP A 3 -14.07 -12.44 -21.04
N THR A 4 -13.16 -11.97 -21.89
CA THR A 4 -11.77 -11.69 -21.48
C THR A 4 -11.31 -10.32 -21.99
N SER A 5 -11.90 -9.28 -21.42
CA SER A 5 -11.44 -7.90 -21.55
C SER A 5 -10.17 -7.68 -20.70
N SER A 6 -9.09 -7.22 -21.31
CA SER A 6 -7.82 -6.87 -20.65
C SER A 6 -7.82 -5.46 -20.04
N ARG A 7 -8.91 -4.69 -20.18
CA ARG A 7 -8.94 -3.24 -19.87
C ARG A 7 -10.04 -2.95 -18.85
N ILE A 8 -9.62 -2.84 -17.59
CA ILE A 8 -10.51 -2.81 -16.43
C ILE A 8 -10.62 -1.39 -15.89
N LEU A 9 -11.85 -0.96 -15.61
CA LEU A 9 -12.16 0.22 -14.81
C LEU A 9 -12.58 -0.20 -13.40
N VAL A 10 -12.02 0.46 -12.39
CA VAL A 10 -12.38 0.27 -10.98
C VAL A 10 -12.75 1.63 -10.41
N PRO A 11 -14.04 1.92 -10.14
CA PRO A 11 -14.40 3.11 -9.42
C PRO A 11 -13.95 2.95 -7.96
N VAL A 12 -13.22 3.93 -7.45
CA VAL A 12 -12.63 3.88 -6.11
C VAL A 12 -13.31 4.89 -5.17
N GLY A 13 -13.37 4.53 -3.90
CA GLY A 13 -13.94 5.31 -2.82
C GLY A 13 -13.47 4.77 -1.47
N GLU A 14 -13.94 5.37 -0.38
CA GLU A 14 -13.70 4.83 0.95
C GLU A 14 -14.60 3.60 1.17
N SER A 15 -13.99 2.44 1.35
CA SER A 15 -14.67 1.17 1.67
C SER A 15 -13.76 0.28 2.51
N SER A 16 -14.33 -0.62 3.32
CA SER A 16 -13.53 -1.53 4.14
C SER A 16 -12.85 -2.65 3.31
N THR A 17 -13.38 -2.89 2.11
CA THR A 17 -12.94 -3.87 1.10
C THR A 17 -12.01 -3.29 0.04
N PHE A 18 -11.72 -1.97 0.09
CA PHE A 18 -10.96 -1.25 -0.94
C PHE A 18 -9.64 -1.93 -1.33
N ARG A 19 -8.81 -2.29 -0.34
CA ARG A 19 -7.52 -2.98 -0.58
C ARG A 19 -7.70 -4.30 -1.32
N ASN A 20 -8.72 -5.07 -0.95
CA ASN A 20 -9.00 -6.37 -1.54
C ASN A 20 -9.52 -6.23 -2.97
N THR A 21 -10.34 -5.21 -3.24
CA THR A 21 -10.83 -4.89 -4.59
C THR A 21 -9.68 -4.51 -5.51
N VAL A 22 -8.75 -3.67 -5.04
CA VAL A 22 -7.53 -3.31 -5.80
C VAL A 22 -6.72 -4.57 -6.13
N ALA A 23 -6.48 -5.43 -5.13
CA ALA A 23 -5.72 -6.66 -5.33
C ALA A 23 -6.42 -7.64 -6.28
N TYR A 24 -7.75 -7.73 -6.23
CA TYR A 24 -8.54 -8.55 -7.14
C TYR A 24 -8.43 -8.03 -8.59
N ALA A 25 -8.64 -6.73 -8.82
CA ALA A 25 -8.58 -6.14 -10.15
C ALA A 25 -7.21 -6.33 -10.82
N VAL A 26 -6.12 -6.19 -10.04
CA VAL A 26 -4.76 -6.38 -10.53
C VAL A 26 -4.47 -7.83 -10.87
N ARG A 27 -4.84 -8.78 -9.99
CA ARG A 27 -4.66 -10.22 -10.26
C ARG A 27 -5.43 -10.64 -11.50
N GLU A 28 -6.64 -10.13 -11.66
CA GLU A 28 -7.50 -10.46 -12.80
C GLU A 28 -6.93 -9.87 -14.11
N ALA A 29 -6.53 -8.60 -14.12
CA ALA A 29 -5.86 -8.00 -15.27
C ALA A 29 -4.64 -8.81 -15.69
N ARG A 30 -3.80 -9.21 -14.74
CA ARG A 30 -2.62 -10.05 -15.01
C ARG A 30 -2.99 -11.43 -15.56
N ARG A 31 -3.98 -12.11 -14.97
CA ARG A 31 -4.46 -13.42 -15.43
C ARG A 31 -4.86 -13.35 -16.90
N ILE A 32 -5.63 -12.32 -17.26
CA ILE A 32 -6.08 -12.09 -18.64
C ILE A 32 -4.89 -11.79 -19.55
N ALA A 33 -3.98 -10.91 -19.13
CA ALA A 33 -2.75 -10.60 -19.84
C ALA A 33 -1.94 -11.88 -20.15
N SER A 34 -1.78 -12.77 -19.17
CA SER A 34 -1.04 -14.03 -19.34
C SER A 34 -1.74 -15.05 -20.25
N GLU A 35 -3.08 -15.06 -20.27
CA GLU A 35 -3.87 -15.97 -21.09
C GLU A 35 -3.99 -15.50 -22.55
N THR A 36 -4.04 -14.19 -22.76
CA THR A 36 -4.26 -13.56 -24.07
C THR A 36 -2.97 -13.11 -24.75
N GLY A 37 -1.90 -12.85 -23.98
CA GLY A 37 -0.68 -12.22 -24.47
C GLY A 37 -0.84 -10.74 -24.80
N GLU A 38 -1.98 -10.11 -24.45
CA GLU A 38 -2.25 -8.70 -24.72
C GLU A 38 -1.90 -7.83 -23.49
N GLU A 39 -1.43 -6.60 -23.76
CA GLU A 39 -1.25 -5.61 -22.71
C GLU A 39 -2.58 -5.33 -22.00
N SER A 40 -2.56 -5.45 -20.68
CA SER A 40 -3.72 -5.18 -19.83
C SER A 40 -3.58 -3.83 -19.14
N THR A 41 -4.69 -3.19 -18.83
CA THR A 41 -4.69 -1.91 -18.12
C THR A 41 -5.76 -1.90 -17.04
N VAL A 42 -5.42 -1.30 -15.89
CA VAL A 42 -6.35 -1.08 -14.79
C VAL A 42 -6.41 0.40 -14.48
N HIS A 43 -7.60 0.98 -14.66
CA HIS A 43 -7.89 2.37 -14.37
C HIS A 43 -8.62 2.48 -13.05
N PHE A 44 -7.98 3.04 -12.02
CA PHE A 44 -8.65 3.40 -10.77
C PHE A 44 -9.19 4.83 -10.88
N VAL A 45 -10.50 4.98 -10.76
CA VAL A 45 -11.18 6.22 -11.09
C VAL A 45 -12.00 6.72 -9.91
N TYR A 46 -11.83 7.98 -9.51
CA TYR A 46 -12.61 8.59 -8.45
C TYR A 46 -13.63 9.59 -9.05
N PRO A 47 -14.95 9.30 -8.99
CA PRO A 47 -15.97 10.25 -9.40
C PRO A 47 -16.18 11.31 -8.31
N VAL A 48 -15.82 12.56 -8.58
CA VAL A 48 -15.93 13.64 -7.60
C VAL A 48 -17.36 14.15 -7.45
N ARG A 49 -17.72 14.46 -6.21
CA ARG A 49 -18.94 15.18 -5.87
C ARG A 49 -18.54 16.60 -5.51
N TRP A 50 -19.14 17.62 -6.12
CA TRP A 50 -19.02 18.94 -5.51
C TRP A 50 -19.86 19.01 -4.24
N GLN A 51 -19.18 19.15 -3.13
CA GLN A 51 -19.75 19.72 -1.92
C GLN A 51 -18.65 20.63 -1.36
N LEU A 52 -18.59 21.85 -1.89
CA LEU A 52 -17.46 22.75 -1.73
C LEU A 52 -17.94 24.10 -1.20
N VAL A 53 -17.47 24.46 0.00
CA VAL A 53 -17.53 25.83 0.54
C VAL A 53 -16.08 26.23 0.85
N ASP A 54 -15.53 27.10 0.00
CA ASP A 54 -14.28 27.90 0.00
C ASP A 54 -12.99 27.36 0.66
N GLU A 55 -12.99 26.89 1.91
CA GLU A 55 -11.77 26.34 2.57
C GLU A 55 -11.68 24.80 2.51
N SER A 56 -12.80 24.12 2.25
CA SER A 56 -12.84 22.65 2.14
C SER A 56 -12.35 22.11 0.79
N GLU A 57 -12.10 22.97 -0.20
CA GLU A 57 -11.81 22.54 -1.58
C GLU A 57 -10.45 21.87 -1.73
N ARG A 58 -9.41 22.46 -1.16
CA ARG A 58 -8.07 21.85 -1.18
C ARG A 58 -8.05 20.54 -0.40
N SER A 59 -8.67 20.53 0.78
CA SER A 59 -8.71 19.33 1.62
C SER A 59 -9.46 18.17 0.96
N ALA A 60 -10.56 18.44 0.25
CA ALA A 60 -11.30 17.41 -0.48
C ALA A 60 -10.52 16.89 -1.70
N ALA A 61 -9.91 17.78 -2.48
CA ALA A 61 -9.06 17.40 -3.61
C ALA A 61 -7.83 16.59 -3.17
N ASP A 62 -7.21 16.98 -2.07
CA ASP A 62 -6.08 16.27 -1.47
C ASP A 62 -6.49 14.87 -1.00
N ALA A 63 -7.67 14.72 -0.39
CA ALA A 63 -8.22 13.41 0.02
C ALA A 63 -8.50 12.49 -1.19
N VAL A 64 -9.03 13.04 -2.28
CA VAL A 64 -9.25 12.29 -3.54
C VAL A 64 -7.91 11.83 -4.14
N ALA A 65 -6.94 12.73 -4.21
CA ALA A 65 -5.59 12.41 -4.68
C ALA A 65 -4.92 11.35 -3.79
N GLU A 66 -5.13 11.41 -2.47
CA GLU A 66 -4.62 10.41 -1.53
C GLU A 66 -5.21 9.02 -1.80
N THR A 67 -6.53 8.92 -1.99
CA THR A 67 -7.21 7.66 -2.30
C THR A 67 -6.74 7.05 -3.61
N LEU A 68 -6.58 7.87 -4.66
CA LEU A 68 -6.07 7.40 -5.95
C LEU A 68 -4.62 6.96 -5.88
N GLU A 69 -3.75 7.72 -5.20
CA GLU A 69 -2.35 7.33 -5.03
C GLU A 69 -2.23 6.06 -4.18
N ARG A 70 -3.08 5.90 -3.16
CA ARG A 70 -3.18 4.67 -2.36
C ARG A 70 -3.53 3.46 -3.23
N ALA A 71 -4.55 3.55 -4.08
CA ALA A 71 -4.87 2.49 -5.06
C ALA A 71 -3.70 2.18 -5.98
N ARG A 72 -3.05 3.23 -6.53
CA ARG A 72 -1.89 3.09 -7.42
C ARG A 72 -0.74 2.36 -6.73
N VAL A 73 -0.42 2.74 -5.49
CA VAL A 73 0.67 2.13 -4.72
C VAL A 73 0.36 0.67 -4.42
N TRP A 74 -0.82 0.37 -3.92
CA TRP A 74 -1.28 -1.00 -3.68
C TRP A 74 -1.27 -1.86 -4.94
N ALA A 75 -1.74 -1.32 -6.06
CA ALA A 75 -1.74 -2.04 -7.32
C ALA A 75 -0.33 -2.34 -7.83
N ASN A 76 0.57 -1.36 -7.76
CA ASN A 76 1.98 -1.57 -8.12
C ASN A 76 2.66 -2.55 -7.17
N ASP A 77 2.33 -2.51 -5.88
CA ASP A 77 2.84 -3.46 -4.89
C ASP A 77 2.43 -4.89 -5.29
N ASP A 78 1.15 -5.12 -5.61
CA ASP A 78 0.66 -6.44 -6.03
C ASP A 78 1.29 -6.90 -7.36
N LEU A 79 1.57 -5.98 -8.30
CA LEU A 79 2.31 -6.30 -9.54
C LEU A 79 3.78 -6.64 -9.26
N ASP A 80 4.42 -5.92 -8.35
CA ASP A 80 5.81 -6.15 -7.91
C ASP A 80 5.98 -7.48 -7.19
N TYR A 81 4.89 -8.15 -6.81
CA TYR A 81 4.92 -9.26 -5.88
C TYR A 81 4.44 -10.60 -6.47
N ASP A 82 4.00 -10.69 -7.71
CA ASP A 82 3.49 -11.96 -8.26
C ASP A 82 4.17 -12.41 -9.55
N ASP A 83 5.46 -12.14 -9.74
CA ASP A 83 6.25 -12.71 -10.85
C ASP A 83 6.32 -14.25 -10.75
N ASP A 84 5.26 -14.89 -11.20
CA ASP A 84 5.19 -16.31 -11.53
C ASP A 84 6.20 -16.54 -12.66
N GLY A 85 7.41 -16.93 -12.26
CA GLY A 85 8.62 -16.97 -13.07
C GLY A 85 8.59 -17.89 -14.30
N ASP A 86 7.77 -17.57 -15.28
CA ASP A 86 8.03 -17.93 -16.66
C ASP A 86 9.05 -16.93 -17.23
N LEU A 87 10.32 -17.33 -17.21
CA LEU A 87 11.42 -16.66 -17.92
C LEU A 87 11.19 -16.59 -19.46
N ASP A 88 10.10 -17.21 -19.95
CA ASP A 88 9.66 -17.26 -21.34
C ASP A 88 8.29 -16.59 -21.59
N ALA A 89 7.61 -16.09 -20.54
CA ALA A 89 6.45 -15.22 -20.75
C ALA A 89 6.99 -13.82 -21.05
N GLU A 90 6.81 -13.36 -22.28
CA GLU A 90 7.04 -11.96 -22.64
C GLU A 90 6.46 -11.07 -21.53
N ASP A 91 7.20 -10.04 -21.09
CA ASP A 91 6.79 -9.03 -20.11
C ASP A 91 5.35 -8.54 -20.41
N VAL A 92 4.32 -9.24 -19.92
CA VAL A 92 2.95 -8.80 -20.13
C VAL A 92 2.71 -7.72 -19.09
N SER A 93 3.06 -6.49 -19.50
CA SER A 93 2.98 -5.34 -18.63
C SER A 93 1.51 -4.99 -18.37
N VAL A 94 1.10 -5.08 -17.11
CA VAL A 94 -0.16 -4.48 -16.66
C VAL A 94 0.12 -3.01 -16.37
N SER A 95 -0.51 -2.12 -17.12
CA SER A 95 -0.42 -0.67 -16.87
C SER A 95 -1.45 -0.23 -15.84
N ILE A 96 -1.03 0.61 -14.89
CA ILE A 96 -1.91 1.17 -13.86
C ILE A 96 -2.09 2.67 -14.12
N GLU A 97 -3.33 3.09 -14.29
CA GLU A 97 -3.72 4.47 -14.51
C GLU A 97 -4.66 4.94 -13.39
N THR A 98 -4.56 6.21 -13.01
CA THR A 98 -5.47 6.83 -12.05
C THR A 98 -6.08 8.10 -12.63
N ALA A 99 -7.36 8.35 -12.34
CA ALA A 99 -8.04 9.54 -12.82
C ALA A 99 -9.13 10.02 -11.87
N VAL A 100 -9.33 11.33 -11.87
CA VAL A 100 -10.52 11.99 -11.31
C VAL A 100 -11.51 12.20 -12.45
N VAL A 101 -12.80 11.97 -12.21
CA VAL A 101 -13.86 12.14 -13.23
C VAL A 101 -15.07 12.88 -12.67
N GLY A 102 -15.82 13.54 -13.55
CA GLY A 102 -17.01 14.30 -13.17
C GLY A 102 -16.72 15.65 -12.51
N GLU A 103 -15.52 16.21 -12.70
CA GLU A 103 -15.12 17.52 -12.14
C GLU A 103 -16.03 18.67 -12.58
N ASP A 104 -16.73 18.50 -13.70
CA ASP A 104 -17.58 19.49 -14.35
C ASP A 104 -19.09 19.23 -14.20
N ARG A 105 -19.53 18.14 -13.53
CA ARG A 105 -20.95 17.69 -13.52
C ARG A 105 -21.44 17.17 -12.15
N TYR A 106 -22.74 17.38 -11.83
CA TYR A 106 -23.22 17.12 -10.46
C TYR A 106 -23.50 15.65 -10.34
N LEU A 107 -22.80 14.97 -9.44
CA LEU A 107 -23.06 13.57 -9.19
C LEU A 107 -23.87 13.44 -7.91
N PHE A 108 -25.18 13.16 -8.09
CA PHE A 108 -26.10 12.96 -6.98
C PHE A 108 -26.87 11.64 -7.08
N SER A 109 -27.21 11.21 -8.29
CA SER A 109 -27.95 9.96 -8.52
C SER A 109 -27.04 8.85 -9.05
N PRO A 110 -27.38 7.56 -8.82
CA PRO A 110 -26.65 6.43 -9.38
C PRO A 110 -26.47 6.50 -10.91
N ASN A 111 -27.45 7.09 -11.61
CA ASN A 111 -27.37 7.29 -13.06
C ASN A 111 -26.28 8.32 -13.45
N ASP A 112 -26.11 9.39 -12.67
CA ASP A 112 -25.08 10.41 -12.96
C ASP A 112 -23.68 9.81 -12.80
N PHE A 113 -23.48 9.01 -11.75
CA PHE A 113 -22.23 8.25 -11.55
C PHE A 113 -22.00 7.24 -12.68
N ALA A 114 -23.02 6.47 -13.06
CA ALA A 114 -22.93 5.55 -14.18
C ALA A 114 -22.55 6.26 -15.47
N GLU A 115 -23.18 7.40 -15.78
CA GLU A 115 -22.93 8.16 -17.02
C GLU A 115 -21.46 8.59 -17.11
N VAL A 116 -20.90 9.16 -16.05
CA VAL A 116 -19.50 9.61 -16.03
C VAL A 116 -18.52 8.45 -16.12
N LEU A 117 -18.78 7.34 -15.41
CA LEU A 117 -17.92 6.16 -15.48
C LEU A 117 -17.95 5.51 -16.88
N LEU A 118 -19.13 5.45 -17.51
CA LEU A 118 -19.30 4.92 -18.86
C LEU A 118 -18.70 5.83 -19.93
N GLU A 119 -18.79 7.14 -19.77
CA GLU A 119 -18.13 8.13 -20.62
C GLU A 119 -16.62 7.93 -20.60
N TYR A 120 -16.03 7.89 -19.40
CA TYR A 120 -14.61 7.62 -19.23
C TYR A 120 -14.19 6.25 -19.80
N ALA A 121 -14.97 5.19 -19.53
CA ALA A 121 -14.72 3.86 -20.06
C ALA A 121 -14.69 3.85 -21.58
N ARG A 122 -15.65 4.48 -22.25
CA ARG A 122 -15.69 4.56 -23.72
C ARG A 122 -14.51 5.35 -24.28
N ASP A 123 -14.17 6.47 -23.67
CA ASP A 123 -13.06 7.34 -24.12
C ASP A 123 -11.70 6.64 -24.02
N ARG A 124 -11.54 5.77 -23.03
CA ARG A 124 -10.31 4.99 -22.80
C ARG A 124 -10.36 3.57 -23.37
N GLY A 125 -11.49 3.20 -24.00
CA GLY A 125 -11.73 1.87 -24.55
C GLY A 125 -11.65 0.77 -23.50
N LEU A 126 -12.23 0.99 -22.32
CA LEU A 126 -12.34 0.02 -21.23
C LEU A 126 -13.65 -0.76 -21.40
N ASP A 127 -13.55 -2.07 -21.34
CA ASP A 127 -14.63 -3.01 -21.65
C ASP A 127 -15.13 -3.82 -20.43
N ARG A 128 -14.43 -3.70 -19.29
CA ARG A 128 -14.82 -4.31 -18.00
C ARG A 128 -14.83 -3.29 -16.85
N ILE A 129 -15.84 -3.38 -15.98
CA ILE A 129 -15.96 -2.59 -14.75
C ILE A 129 -16.01 -3.55 -13.56
N VAL A 130 -15.10 -3.36 -12.61
CA VAL A 130 -15.07 -4.11 -11.34
C VAL A 130 -15.48 -3.17 -10.22
N LEU A 131 -16.58 -3.49 -9.53
CA LEU A 131 -17.10 -2.71 -8.43
C LEU A 131 -16.65 -3.30 -7.09
N ASP A 132 -16.33 -2.42 -6.14
CA ASP A 132 -16.13 -2.82 -4.76
C ASP A 132 -17.50 -3.16 -4.12
N PRO A 133 -17.65 -4.31 -3.42
CA PRO A 133 -18.91 -4.71 -2.78
C PRO A 133 -19.45 -3.71 -1.75
N GLU A 134 -18.56 -2.92 -1.14
CA GLU A 134 -18.93 -1.85 -0.21
C GLU A 134 -18.73 -0.46 -0.83
N TYR A 135 -18.65 -0.37 -2.17
CA TYR A 135 -18.52 0.91 -2.84
C TYR A 135 -19.74 1.79 -2.59
N GLN A 136 -19.50 2.95 -2.01
CA GLN A 136 -20.53 3.93 -1.70
C GLN A 136 -20.21 5.29 -2.35
N PRO A 137 -20.57 5.49 -3.62
CA PRO A 137 -20.27 6.74 -4.33
C PRO A 137 -20.98 7.95 -3.71
N GLY A 138 -22.11 7.73 -3.03
CA GLY A 138 -22.94 8.78 -2.42
C GLY A 138 -22.65 9.10 -0.95
N GLY A 139 -21.60 8.53 -0.35
CA GLY A 139 -21.45 8.48 1.11
C GLY A 139 -22.37 7.41 1.70
N SER A 140 -22.91 7.60 2.90
CA SER A 140 -23.56 6.55 3.71
C SER A 140 -24.87 5.91 3.17
N ALA A 141 -25.34 6.30 1.98
CA ALA A 141 -26.51 5.68 1.35
C ALA A 141 -26.07 4.50 0.43
N PRO A 142 -26.67 3.31 0.56
CA PRO A 142 -26.33 2.17 -0.30
C PRO A 142 -26.79 2.45 -1.74
N MET A 143 -25.84 2.79 -2.61
CA MET A 143 -26.09 3.11 -4.03
C MET A 143 -25.57 2.06 -5.00
N LEU A 144 -24.97 0.98 -4.51
CA LEU A 144 -24.32 -0.03 -5.34
C LEU A 144 -25.28 -0.75 -6.30
N GLN A 145 -26.36 -1.34 -5.77
CA GLN A 145 -27.34 -2.06 -6.61
C GLN A 145 -27.99 -1.20 -7.70
N PRO A 146 -28.47 0.03 -7.41
CA PRO A 146 -28.95 0.93 -8.46
C PRO A 146 -27.88 1.29 -9.50
N LEU A 147 -26.63 1.49 -9.08
CA LEU A 147 -25.51 1.81 -9.96
C LEU A 147 -25.18 0.64 -10.90
N GLU A 148 -25.07 -0.57 -10.36
CA GLU A 148 -24.87 -1.81 -11.11
C GLU A 148 -25.90 -1.99 -12.21
N PHE A 149 -27.17 -1.74 -11.88
CA PHE A 149 -28.26 -1.87 -12.83
C PHE A 149 -28.15 -0.87 -14.00
N GLU A 150 -27.71 0.37 -13.73
CA GLU A 150 -27.48 1.34 -14.80
C GLU A 150 -26.22 1.02 -15.62
N LEU A 151 -25.15 0.54 -14.98
CA LEU A 151 -23.93 0.11 -15.69
C LEU A 151 -24.19 -1.12 -16.57
N ALA A 152 -24.97 -2.10 -16.11
CA ALA A 152 -25.29 -3.32 -16.85
C ALA A 152 -26.08 -3.05 -18.15
N ARG A 153 -26.78 -1.91 -18.25
CA ARG A 153 -27.50 -1.49 -19.46
C ARG A 153 -26.58 -1.02 -20.58
N SER A 154 -25.31 -0.74 -20.28
CA SER A 154 -24.36 -0.13 -21.22
C SER A 154 -23.68 -1.11 -22.18
N GLY A 155 -23.83 -2.41 -21.96
CA GLY A 155 -23.19 -3.47 -22.75
C GLY A 155 -21.74 -3.80 -22.34
N LEU A 156 -21.20 -3.15 -21.29
CA LEU A 156 -19.92 -3.50 -20.67
C LEU A 156 -20.06 -4.71 -19.73
N LEU A 157 -18.96 -5.43 -19.51
CA LEU A 157 -18.90 -6.47 -18.48
C LEU A 157 -18.78 -5.81 -17.10
N VAL A 158 -19.85 -5.84 -16.32
CA VAL A 158 -19.89 -5.30 -14.96
C VAL A 158 -19.91 -6.46 -13.98
N GLU A 159 -18.99 -6.46 -13.03
CA GLU A 159 -18.94 -7.45 -11.95
C GLU A 159 -18.60 -6.79 -10.62
N GLU A 160 -19.06 -7.44 -9.55
CA GLU A 160 -18.67 -7.12 -8.18
C GLU A 160 -17.44 -7.95 -7.81
N ALA A 161 -16.44 -7.33 -7.21
CA ALA A 161 -15.25 -8.05 -6.76
C ALA A 161 -15.67 -9.07 -5.68
N PRO A 162 -15.37 -10.37 -5.84
CA PRO A 162 -15.78 -11.41 -4.89
C PRO A 162 -14.84 -11.40 -3.67
N VAL A 163 -14.88 -10.32 -2.89
CA VAL A 163 -13.98 -10.06 -1.77
C VAL A 163 -14.78 -10.03 -0.46
N ASP A 164 -14.64 -11.07 0.36
CA ASP A 164 -15.20 -11.10 1.71
C ASP A 164 -14.32 -10.31 2.70
N ARG A 165 -14.91 -9.87 3.84
CA ARG A 165 -14.15 -9.47 5.04
C ARG A 165 -13.27 -10.66 5.46
N VAL A 166 -11.96 -10.42 5.51
CA VAL A 166 -10.89 -11.43 5.57
C VAL A 166 -11.18 -12.60 6.52
N VAL A 167 -11.46 -13.78 5.94
CA VAL A 167 -11.12 -15.08 6.53
C VAL A 167 -10.32 -15.84 5.47
N GLU A 168 -9.00 -15.64 5.51
CA GLU A 168 -8.06 -16.34 4.63
C GLU A 168 -8.22 -17.85 4.76
N ARG A 169 -8.79 -18.47 3.73
CA ARG A 169 -8.60 -19.88 3.45
C ARG A 169 -8.32 -20.06 1.97
N SER A 170 -7.05 -20.23 1.63
CA SER A 170 -6.70 -20.85 0.36
C SER A 170 -5.87 -22.11 0.63
N ARG A 171 -6.38 -23.23 0.10
CA ARG A 171 -5.67 -24.47 -0.13
C ARG A 171 -5.52 -24.61 -1.64
N LEU A 172 -4.30 -24.85 -2.12
CA LEU A 172 -3.87 -25.78 -3.18
C LEU A 172 -2.48 -25.34 -3.72
N PRO A 173 -1.60 -26.28 -4.13
CA PRO A 173 -0.24 -25.94 -4.56
C PRO A 173 -0.21 -25.50 -6.04
N SER A 174 0.02 -24.21 -6.29
CA SER A 174 0.35 -23.65 -7.63
C SER A 174 1.88 -23.59 -7.86
N ARG A 175 2.32 -23.45 -9.13
CA ARG A 175 3.72 -23.28 -9.56
C ARG A 175 4.42 -22.04 -8.96
N ALA A 176 3.65 -21.08 -8.46
CA ALA A 176 4.07 -19.94 -7.64
C ALA A 176 5.00 -20.29 -6.46
N ASN A 177 5.04 -21.57 -6.04
CA ASN A 177 5.92 -22.02 -4.97
C ASN A 177 7.41 -22.04 -5.33
N VAL A 178 7.79 -22.14 -6.62
CA VAL A 178 9.19 -22.35 -7.01
C VAL A 178 10.00 -21.07 -6.95
N SER A 179 9.48 -19.95 -7.47
CA SER A 179 10.13 -18.64 -7.39
C SER A 179 10.24 -18.16 -5.94
N LYS A 180 9.18 -18.32 -5.13
CA LYS A 180 9.22 -18.09 -3.67
C LYS A 180 10.29 -18.92 -2.97
N ALA A 181 10.40 -20.21 -3.33
CA ALA A 181 11.42 -21.09 -2.80
C ALA A 181 12.83 -20.65 -3.19
N LEU A 182 13.04 -20.21 -4.44
CA LEU A 182 14.33 -19.72 -4.91
C LEU A 182 14.74 -18.41 -4.24
N ALA A 183 13.80 -17.46 -4.09
CA ALA A 183 14.02 -16.22 -3.37
C ALA A 183 14.37 -16.48 -1.90
N MET A 184 13.60 -17.34 -1.23
CA MET A 184 13.88 -17.78 0.15
C MET A 184 15.27 -18.42 0.27
N PHE A 185 15.59 -19.33 -0.66
CA PHE A 185 16.89 -19.98 -0.70
C PHE A 185 18.02 -18.97 -0.85
N GLY A 186 17.89 -18.03 -1.81
CA GLY A 186 18.89 -17.00 -2.07
C GLY A 186 19.11 -16.08 -0.86
N VAL A 187 18.03 -15.59 -0.23
CA VAL A 187 18.11 -14.73 0.95
C VAL A 187 18.71 -15.49 2.14
N SER A 188 18.27 -16.71 2.41
CA SER A 188 18.78 -17.54 3.52
C SER A 188 20.25 -17.93 3.30
N PHE A 189 20.61 -18.28 2.07
CA PHE A 189 21.99 -18.61 1.71
C PHE A 189 22.90 -17.39 1.80
N GLY A 190 22.47 -16.24 1.28
CA GLY A 190 23.20 -14.97 1.39
C GLY A 190 23.39 -14.56 2.85
N PHE A 191 22.34 -14.69 3.67
CA PHE A 191 22.41 -14.45 5.12
C PHE A 191 23.41 -15.39 5.82
N TYR A 192 23.38 -16.69 5.48
CA TYR A 192 24.35 -17.66 6.00
C TYR A 192 25.79 -17.26 5.66
N LEU A 193 26.04 -16.91 4.40
CA LEU A 193 27.38 -16.50 3.94
C LEU A 193 27.84 -15.20 4.59
N LEU A 194 26.94 -14.25 4.80
CA LEU A 194 27.21 -13.02 5.53
C LEU A 194 27.64 -13.32 6.97
N LEU A 195 26.95 -14.26 7.64
CA LEU A 195 27.30 -14.69 8.99
C LEU A 195 28.62 -15.47 9.04
N ALA A 196 28.87 -16.32 8.04
CA ALA A 196 30.10 -17.11 7.93
C ALA A 196 31.34 -16.21 7.72
N GLY A 197 31.20 -15.12 6.97
CA GLY A 197 32.25 -14.11 6.75
C GLY A 197 33.43 -14.58 5.88
N VAL A 198 33.48 -15.85 5.48
CA VAL A 198 34.49 -16.46 4.60
C VAL A 198 33.83 -17.36 3.56
N PHE A 199 34.34 -17.30 2.32
CA PHE A 199 33.82 -18.05 1.17
C PHE A 199 34.70 -19.27 0.88
N ASP A 200 34.75 -20.23 1.80
CA ASP A 200 35.38 -21.53 1.55
C ASP A 200 34.35 -22.56 1.04
N THR A 201 34.86 -23.66 0.46
CA THR A 201 34.00 -24.73 -0.07
C THR A 201 33.11 -25.34 1.02
N PHE A 202 33.59 -25.37 2.27
CA PHE A 202 32.82 -25.89 3.39
C PHE A 202 31.59 -25.03 3.68
N ASN A 203 31.75 -23.71 3.86
CA ASN A 203 30.66 -22.77 4.13
C ASN A 203 29.68 -22.65 2.95
N LEU A 204 30.15 -22.77 1.71
CA LEU A 204 29.27 -22.82 0.55
C LEU A 204 28.35 -24.04 0.58
N VAL A 205 28.89 -25.22 0.92
CA VAL A 205 28.10 -26.46 0.99
C VAL A 205 27.18 -26.46 2.20
N THR A 206 27.69 -26.13 3.39
CA THR A 206 26.86 -26.09 4.61
C THR A 206 25.78 -25.02 4.50
N GLY A 207 26.10 -23.86 3.94
CA GLY A 207 25.15 -22.80 3.68
C GLY A 207 24.05 -23.24 2.71
N ALA A 208 24.41 -23.91 1.61
CA ALA A 208 23.42 -24.40 0.65
C ALA A 208 22.49 -25.45 1.28
N VAL A 209 23.02 -26.36 2.09
CA VAL A 209 22.21 -27.35 2.82
C VAL A 209 21.29 -26.66 3.83
N SER A 210 21.81 -25.73 4.64
CA SER A 210 21.02 -24.98 5.61
C SER A 210 19.92 -24.15 4.95
N ALA A 211 20.25 -23.41 3.89
CA ALA A 211 19.27 -22.64 3.12
C ALA A 211 18.21 -23.54 2.47
N GLY A 212 18.60 -24.72 1.98
CA GLY A 212 17.69 -25.74 1.47
C GLY A 212 16.70 -26.23 2.52
N VAL A 213 17.18 -26.51 3.74
CA VAL A 213 16.32 -26.90 4.88
C VAL A 213 15.37 -25.77 5.27
N VAL A 214 15.87 -24.53 5.41
CA VAL A 214 15.05 -23.35 5.70
C VAL A 214 13.96 -23.19 4.64
N THR A 215 14.33 -23.28 3.37
CA THR A 215 13.37 -23.19 2.25
C THR A 215 12.33 -24.31 2.31
N ALA A 216 12.74 -25.55 2.55
CA ALA A 216 11.79 -26.68 2.63
C ALA A 216 10.77 -26.52 3.77
N VAL A 217 11.17 -25.94 4.89
CA VAL A 217 10.30 -25.72 6.06
C VAL A 217 9.44 -24.46 5.90
N PHE A 218 10.01 -23.34 5.43
CA PHE A 218 9.40 -22.02 5.49
C PHE A 218 8.84 -21.50 4.15
N ALA A 219 9.15 -22.11 3.00
CA ALA A 219 8.64 -21.65 1.70
C ALA A 219 7.09 -21.66 1.63
N ARG A 220 6.41 -22.43 2.50
CA ARG A 220 4.95 -22.48 2.58
C ARG A 220 4.33 -21.44 3.52
N ILE A 221 5.14 -20.73 4.31
CA ILE A 221 4.66 -19.87 5.41
C ILE A 221 5.12 -18.42 5.22
N SER A 222 6.34 -18.21 4.72
CA SER A 222 7.04 -16.93 4.93
C SER A 222 7.00 -15.94 3.78
N PHE A 223 6.47 -16.31 2.61
CA PHE A 223 6.26 -15.36 1.52
C PHE A 223 4.80 -15.39 1.08
N VAL A 224 4.05 -14.36 1.49
CA VAL A 224 2.70 -14.11 0.98
C VAL A 224 2.80 -13.97 -0.54
N ASN A 225 3.79 -13.22 -1.06
CA ASN A 225 3.99 -12.99 -2.49
C ASN A 225 5.50 -12.99 -2.92
N THR A 226 5.80 -13.26 -4.19
CA THR A 226 7.13 -13.36 -4.85
C THR A 226 7.69 -12.01 -5.34
N PRO A 227 8.80 -11.48 -4.80
CA PRO A 227 9.31 -10.18 -5.24
C PRO A 227 9.81 -10.16 -6.70
N SER A 228 9.45 -9.12 -7.44
CA SER A 228 9.94 -8.77 -8.77
C SER A 228 11.42 -8.40 -8.68
N ALA A 229 12.26 -8.93 -9.59
CA ALA A 229 13.71 -8.76 -9.52
C ALA A 229 14.14 -7.28 -9.72
N THR A 230 13.50 -6.56 -10.64
CA THR A 230 13.88 -5.20 -11.03
C THR A 230 13.45 -4.14 -10.00
N GLY A 231 12.21 -4.23 -9.48
CA GLY A 231 11.71 -3.35 -8.43
C GLY A 231 12.49 -3.52 -7.13
N SER A 232 12.85 -4.77 -6.80
CA SER A 232 13.61 -5.11 -5.61
C SER A 232 15.01 -4.51 -5.58
N VAL A 233 15.75 -4.50 -6.70
CA VAL A 233 17.12 -3.93 -6.74
C VAL A 233 17.12 -2.43 -6.47
N ALA A 234 16.21 -1.68 -7.11
CA ALA A 234 16.09 -0.25 -6.88
C ALA A 234 15.70 0.07 -5.43
N ARG A 235 14.77 -0.73 -4.87
CA ARG A 235 14.33 -0.62 -3.47
C ARG A 235 15.48 -0.92 -2.51
N ILE A 236 16.26 -1.97 -2.75
CA ILE A 236 17.48 -2.30 -1.96
C ILE A 236 18.49 -1.16 -2.03
N ALA A 237 18.76 -0.60 -3.21
CA ALA A 237 19.70 0.51 -3.34
C ALA A 237 19.26 1.76 -2.55
N ARG A 238 17.96 2.09 -2.59
CA ARG A 238 17.40 3.18 -1.78
C ARG A 238 17.42 2.85 -0.29
N PHE A 239 17.17 1.60 0.08
CA PHE A 239 17.27 1.12 1.46
C PHE A 239 18.70 1.24 1.99
N LEU A 240 19.73 0.95 1.18
CA LEU A 240 21.13 1.15 1.55
C LEU A 240 21.49 2.63 1.79
N LEU A 241 20.80 3.57 1.16
CA LEU A 241 20.92 5.01 1.45
C LEU A 241 20.12 5.43 2.70
N TYR A 242 18.99 4.76 2.93
CA TYR A 242 18.13 4.99 4.08
C TYR A 242 18.78 4.56 5.40
N VAL A 243 19.44 3.39 5.44
CA VAL A 243 20.09 2.86 6.66
C VAL A 243 21.05 3.86 7.32
N PRO A 244 22.04 4.46 6.63
CA PRO A 244 22.93 5.43 7.27
C PRO A 244 22.22 6.71 7.70
N TYR A 245 21.18 7.14 6.98
CA TYR A 245 20.33 8.25 7.39
C TYR A 245 19.58 7.93 8.70
N LEU A 246 18.95 6.76 8.80
CA LEU A 246 18.25 6.32 10.00
C LEU A 246 19.22 6.18 11.19
N LEU A 247 20.40 5.60 10.98
CA LEU A 247 21.42 5.49 12.03
C LEU A 247 21.82 6.87 12.57
N TRP A 248 21.93 7.87 11.70
CA TRP A 248 22.21 9.25 12.11
C TRP A 248 21.08 9.86 12.94
N GLU A 249 19.81 9.64 12.56
CA GLU A 249 18.66 10.07 13.37
C GLU A 249 18.64 9.39 14.75
N ILE A 250 18.87 8.07 14.79
CA ILE A 250 18.95 7.30 16.04
C ILE A 250 20.06 7.83 16.96
N VAL A 251 21.24 8.12 16.41
CA VAL A 251 22.36 8.67 17.20
C VAL A 251 22.00 10.03 17.79
N LYS A 252 21.42 10.95 16.99
CA LYS A 252 20.98 12.27 17.48
C LYS A 252 19.93 12.16 18.58
N ALA A 253 18.93 11.31 18.38
CA ALA A 253 17.86 11.10 19.36
C ALA A 253 18.38 10.44 20.65
N ASN A 254 19.37 9.53 20.58
CA ASN A 254 20.05 9.01 21.78
C ASN A 254 20.73 10.11 22.60
N PHE A 255 21.41 11.07 21.95
CA PHE A 255 22.00 12.21 22.67
C PHE A 255 20.94 13.09 23.33
N SER A 256 19.81 13.31 22.66
CA SER A 256 18.68 14.06 23.23
C SER A 256 18.13 13.36 24.48
N VAL A 257 17.89 12.05 24.41
CA VAL A 257 17.39 11.27 25.56
C VAL A 257 18.41 11.22 26.68
N ALA A 258 19.70 11.04 26.37
CA ALA A 258 20.76 11.07 27.38
C ALA A 258 20.80 12.42 28.12
N TYR A 259 20.67 13.54 27.40
CA TYR A 259 20.56 14.87 27.99
C TYR A 259 19.38 14.96 28.96
N ILE A 260 18.19 14.48 28.56
CA ILE A 260 16.98 14.51 29.40
C ILE A 260 17.19 13.72 30.69
N ILE A 261 17.78 12.51 30.61
CA ILE A 261 18.05 11.65 31.77
C ILE A 261 19.06 12.30 32.74
N LEU A 262 20.06 13.00 32.20
CA LEU A 262 21.09 13.70 32.99
C LEU A 262 20.61 15.04 33.55
N HIS A 263 19.51 15.58 33.01
CA HIS A 263 18.98 16.88 33.44
C HIS A 263 18.27 16.75 34.80
N PRO A 264 18.61 17.58 35.79
CA PRO A 264 18.01 17.49 37.13
C PRO A 264 16.49 17.68 37.13
N ASP A 265 15.99 18.51 36.22
CA ASP A 265 14.56 18.80 36.09
C ASP A 265 13.77 17.77 35.27
N LEU A 266 14.44 16.75 34.68
CA LEU A 266 13.83 15.69 33.86
C LEU A 266 12.70 16.20 32.94
N PRO A 267 13.01 17.04 31.93
CA PRO A 267 12.00 17.68 31.10
C PRO A 267 11.36 16.66 30.13
N ILE A 268 10.38 15.91 30.64
CA ILE A 268 9.53 14.99 29.89
C ILE A 268 8.14 15.60 29.72
N ASP A 269 7.52 15.30 28.58
CA ASP A 269 6.18 15.77 28.25
C ASP A 269 5.49 14.69 27.39
N PRO A 270 5.05 13.59 28.04
CA PRO A 270 4.57 12.43 27.34
C PRO A 270 3.16 12.62 26.79
N GLU A 271 2.92 12.20 25.54
CA GLU A 271 1.62 12.28 24.88
C GLU A 271 1.42 11.12 23.90
N MET A 272 0.16 10.72 23.71
CA MET A 272 -0.27 9.80 22.67
C MET A 272 -0.81 10.60 21.48
N GLN A 273 -0.38 10.26 20.26
CA GLN A 273 -0.87 10.91 19.03
C GLN A 273 -1.35 9.86 18.03
N ARG A 274 -2.50 10.13 17.41
CA ARG A 274 -2.94 9.40 16.21
C ARG A 274 -2.27 10.03 14.99
N TYR A 275 -1.57 9.21 14.23
CA TYR A 275 -0.75 9.61 13.11
C TYR A 275 -1.18 8.88 11.84
N ARG A 276 -1.83 9.58 10.91
CA ARG A 276 -2.20 9.03 9.60
C ARG A 276 -1.06 9.23 8.60
N ALA A 277 -0.25 8.20 8.41
CA ALA A 277 0.84 8.21 7.42
C ALA A 277 0.26 8.13 6.01
N ALA A 278 0.72 8.96 5.06
CA ALA A 278 0.47 8.69 3.64
C ALA A 278 1.58 7.78 3.09
N ILE A 279 1.65 6.59 3.68
CA ILE A 279 2.47 5.45 3.30
C ILE A 279 1.50 4.26 3.26
N TRP A 280 1.52 3.52 2.17
CA TRP A 280 0.60 2.44 1.89
C TRP A 280 1.35 1.16 1.53
N GLY A 281 0.98 0.05 2.17
CA GLY A 281 1.60 -1.26 1.96
C GLY A 281 2.33 -1.76 3.20
N ASP A 282 2.12 -3.03 3.52
CA ASP A 282 2.41 -3.60 4.84
C ASP A 282 3.88 -3.44 5.24
N LEU A 283 4.81 -3.71 4.31
CA LEU A 283 6.24 -3.60 4.57
C LEU A 283 6.68 -2.13 4.79
N SER A 284 6.09 -1.20 4.06
CA SER A 284 6.42 0.22 4.15
C SER A 284 5.90 0.85 5.44
N VAL A 285 4.67 0.52 5.84
CA VAL A 285 4.07 0.93 7.13
C VAL A 285 4.86 0.33 8.29
N THR A 286 5.17 -0.97 8.22
CA THR A 286 6.00 -1.65 9.23
C THR A 286 7.39 -1.03 9.34
N THR A 287 8.01 -0.65 8.22
CA THR A 287 9.32 0.03 8.22
C THR A 287 9.22 1.38 8.91
N LEU A 288 8.17 2.16 8.65
CA LEU A 288 7.94 3.44 9.33
C LEU A 288 7.74 3.25 10.84
N ALA A 289 6.85 2.35 11.26
CA ALA A 289 6.57 2.06 12.67
C ALA A 289 7.83 1.66 13.44
N ASN A 290 8.64 0.76 12.87
CA ASN A 290 9.90 0.36 13.48
C ASN A 290 10.90 1.51 13.55
N SER A 291 10.94 2.37 12.54
CA SER A 291 11.87 3.50 12.50
C SER A 291 11.51 4.59 13.52
N ILE A 292 10.21 4.81 13.74
CA ILE A 292 9.70 5.64 14.82
C ILE A 292 10.09 5.04 16.16
N THR A 293 9.83 3.75 16.39
CA THR A 293 10.16 3.07 17.65
C THR A 293 11.66 3.04 17.95
N LEU A 294 12.50 2.89 16.92
CA LEU A 294 13.96 2.89 17.06
C LEU A 294 14.54 4.28 17.34
N THR A 295 13.81 5.35 17.08
CA THR A 295 14.24 6.73 17.36
C THR A 295 13.91 7.04 18.84
N PRO A 296 14.90 7.14 19.73
CA PRO A 296 14.63 7.32 21.16
C PRO A 296 13.76 8.55 21.44
N GLY A 297 12.72 8.35 22.26
CA GLY A 297 11.73 9.38 22.56
C GLY A 297 10.38 9.19 21.86
N THR A 298 10.25 8.18 20.99
CA THR A 298 8.98 7.76 20.38
C THR A 298 8.79 6.24 20.42
N LEU A 299 7.53 5.79 20.45
CA LEU A 299 7.15 4.37 20.45
C LEU A 299 5.82 4.21 19.70
N THR A 300 5.78 3.34 18.69
CA THR A 300 4.50 2.94 18.09
C THR A 300 3.82 1.93 19.02
N VAL A 301 2.62 2.27 19.50
CA VAL A 301 1.84 1.46 20.45
C VAL A 301 0.87 0.56 19.72
N ASP A 302 0.20 1.10 18.71
CA ASP A 302 -0.79 0.38 17.93
C ASP A 302 -0.77 0.85 16.47
N MET A 303 -1.34 0.02 15.59
CA MET A 303 -1.46 0.27 14.17
C MET A 303 -2.82 -0.19 13.69
N ASP A 304 -3.61 0.76 13.21
CA ASP A 304 -4.85 0.51 12.49
C ASP A 304 -4.60 0.59 10.97
N ARG A 305 -5.60 0.26 10.16
CA ARG A 305 -5.52 0.20 8.69
C ARG A 305 -5.05 1.50 8.05
N ASP A 306 -5.38 2.65 8.65
CA ASP A 306 -5.06 3.97 8.12
C ASP A 306 -4.19 4.82 9.06
N SER A 307 -3.91 4.38 10.28
CA SER A 307 -3.27 5.22 11.30
C SER A 307 -2.38 4.46 12.28
N LEU A 308 -1.37 5.16 12.79
CA LEU A 308 -0.44 4.70 13.80
C LEU A 308 -0.73 5.43 15.11
N ILE A 309 -0.86 4.70 16.20
CA ILE A 309 -0.92 5.30 17.54
C ILE A 309 0.50 5.36 18.09
N ILE A 310 1.00 6.57 18.31
CA ILE A 310 2.39 6.81 18.69
C ILE A 310 2.45 7.49 20.05
N HIS A 311 3.19 6.88 20.97
CA HIS A 311 3.60 7.50 22.22
C HIS A 311 4.88 8.31 22.01
N SER A 312 4.90 9.56 22.45
CA SER A 312 6.08 10.42 22.44
C SER A 312 6.46 10.79 23.86
N LEU A 313 7.75 10.83 24.18
CA LEU A 313 8.27 11.14 25.52
C LEU A 313 8.44 12.64 25.75
N THR A 314 8.65 13.42 24.69
CA THR A 314 8.95 14.86 24.76
C THR A 314 8.30 15.67 23.64
N GLY A 315 8.13 16.98 23.87
CA GLY A 315 7.74 17.96 22.83
C GLY A 315 8.59 17.90 21.56
N SER A 316 9.92 17.85 21.71
CA SER A 316 10.82 17.77 20.55
C SER A 316 10.62 16.50 19.71
N ALA A 317 10.29 15.38 20.35
CA ALA A 317 9.98 14.13 19.65
C ALA A 317 8.66 14.25 18.88
N ARG A 318 7.65 14.88 19.50
CA ARG A 318 6.36 15.19 18.85
C ARG A 318 6.53 16.09 17.63
N ASP A 319 7.32 17.15 17.76
CA ASP A 319 7.63 18.07 16.64
C ASP A 319 8.37 17.36 15.50
N GLY A 320 9.28 16.44 15.83
CA GLY A 320 10.00 15.61 14.86
C GLY A 320 9.07 14.70 14.06
N LEU A 321 8.08 14.08 14.73
CA LEU A 321 7.03 13.29 14.08
C LEU A 321 6.17 14.15 13.16
N ALA A 322 5.72 15.30 13.66
CA ALA A 322 4.90 16.25 12.91
C ALA A 322 5.64 16.76 11.65
N GLY A 323 6.96 16.91 11.72
CA GLY A 323 7.83 17.27 10.59
C GLY A 323 8.02 16.18 9.53
N GLY A 324 7.62 14.93 9.79
CA GLY A 324 7.52 13.87 8.78
C GLY A 324 8.84 13.43 8.13
N ALA A 325 9.99 13.66 8.77
CA ALA A 325 11.30 13.34 8.17
C ALA A 325 11.47 11.83 7.92
N LEU A 326 11.10 11.01 8.91
CA LEU A 326 11.12 9.54 8.80
C LEU A 326 10.12 9.05 7.74
N GLU A 327 8.90 9.59 7.73
CA GLU A 327 7.87 9.26 6.72
C GLU A 327 8.38 9.54 5.30
N ARG A 328 8.98 10.72 5.08
CA ARG A 328 9.57 11.07 3.79
C ARG A 328 10.70 10.13 3.38
N ALA A 329 11.54 9.73 4.33
CA ALA A 329 12.64 8.81 4.09
C ALA A 329 12.14 7.40 3.71
N VAL A 330 11.11 6.89 4.40
CA VAL A 330 10.49 5.61 4.07
C VAL A 330 9.79 5.68 2.71
N ARG A 331 9.03 6.75 2.42
CA ARG A 331 8.45 6.97 1.08
C ARG A 331 9.50 6.94 -0.02
N PHE A 332 10.66 7.55 0.22
CA PHE A 332 11.76 7.52 -0.74
C PHE A 332 12.23 6.09 -1.03
N VAL A 333 12.31 5.22 -0.02
CA VAL A 333 12.72 3.82 -0.20
C VAL A 333 11.71 3.08 -1.08
N PHE A 334 10.43 3.11 -0.70
CA PHE A 334 9.40 2.26 -1.31
C PHE A 334 8.85 2.83 -2.61
N TYR A 335 8.63 4.13 -2.70
CA TYR A 335 7.96 4.78 -3.84
C TYR A 335 8.88 5.67 -4.68
N GLY A 336 10.12 5.87 -4.24
CA GLY A 336 11.10 6.70 -4.95
C GLY A 336 10.92 8.21 -4.72
N ARG A 337 11.51 9.02 -5.63
CA ARG A 337 11.66 10.47 -5.43
C ARG A 337 10.38 11.27 -5.60
N SER A 338 9.39 10.78 -6.36
CA SER A 338 8.12 11.46 -6.60
C SER A 338 7.28 11.54 -5.32
N ALA A 339 7.22 10.46 -4.55
CA ALA A 339 6.45 10.39 -3.31
C ALA A 339 7.06 11.19 -2.15
N ALA A 340 8.35 11.53 -2.21
CA ALA A 340 8.99 12.34 -1.17
C ALA A 340 8.49 13.81 -1.13
N ARG A 341 7.70 14.24 -2.12
CA ARG A 341 7.11 15.59 -2.22
C ARG A 341 5.78 15.76 -1.49
N ILE A 342 5.19 14.66 -1.00
CA ILE A 342 3.96 14.73 -0.23
C ILE A 342 4.19 15.61 1.01
N PRO A 343 3.25 16.52 1.35
CA PRO A 343 3.36 17.39 2.52
C PRO A 343 3.58 16.61 3.81
N THR A 344 4.15 17.30 4.80
CA THR A 344 4.38 16.76 6.14
C THR A 344 3.06 16.42 6.85
N PRO A 345 3.08 15.53 7.85
CA PRO A 345 1.92 15.24 8.68
C PRO A 345 1.26 16.49 9.28
N ALA A 346 2.07 17.46 9.72
CA ALA A 346 1.59 18.73 10.25
C ALA A 346 0.84 19.54 9.17
N GLU A 347 1.39 19.64 7.96
CA GLU A 347 0.76 20.36 6.84
C GLU A 347 -0.53 19.69 6.36
N ARG A 348 -0.62 18.35 6.49
CA ARG A 348 -1.84 17.60 6.14
C ARG A 348 -2.90 17.60 7.25
N GLY A 349 -2.58 18.07 8.45
CA GLY A 349 -3.47 17.94 9.61
C GLY A 349 -3.74 16.48 10.01
N THR A 350 -2.80 15.58 9.72
CA THR A 350 -2.96 14.12 9.93
C THR A 350 -2.29 13.62 11.21
N ILE A 351 -2.00 14.53 12.14
CA ILE A 351 -1.50 14.23 13.47
C ILE A 351 -2.38 14.93 14.48
N ALA A 352 -2.95 14.16 15.42
CA ALA A 352 -3.83 14.68 16.45
C ALA A 352 -3.53 14.01 17.79
N SER A 353 -3.75 14.71 18.89
CA SER A 353 -3.71 14.14 20.23
C SER A 353 -4.72 13.01 20.33
N TRP A 354 -4.30 11.84 20.80
CA TRP A 354 -5.18 10.70 21.01
C TRP A 354 -5.80 10.78 22.41
N THR A 355 -7.12 10.69 22.48
CA THR A 355 -7.90 10.74 23.74
C THR A 355 -8.64 9.42 23.97
N ASP A 356 -8.93 9.04 25.23
CA ASP A 356 -9.61 7.76 25.54
C ASP A 356 -10.98 7.60 24.85
N ASP A 357 -11.66 8.69 24.49
CA ASP A 357 -12.92 8.67 23.72
C ASP A 357 -12.75 8.13 22.28
N ASP A 358 -11.51 8.10 21.76
CA ASP A 358 -11.18 7.57 20.43
C ASP A 358 -11.13 6.03 20.37
N GLN A 359 -11.32 5.35 21.50
CA GLN A 359 -11.21 3.88 21.62
C GLN A 359 -12.52 3.17 21.23
N THR A 360 -13.67 3.86 21.25
CA THR A 360 -14.99 3.27 20.97
C THR A 360 -15.35 3.14 19.49
N ASP A 361 -14.69 3.87 18.60
CA ASP A 361 -15.04 3.89 17.16
C ASP A 361 -14.44 2.71 16.35
N GLY A 362 -13.58 1.88 16.96
CA GLY A 362 -12.90 0.76 16.29
C GLY A 362 -13.52 -0.63 16.52
N ASP A 363 -14.49 -0.76 17.42
CA ASP A 363 -15.05 -2.04 17.88
C ASP A 363 -16.49 -2.33 17.38
N GLU A 364 -17.05 -1.51 16.46
CA GLU A 364 -18.40 -1.73 15.87
C GLU A 364 -18.41 -2.46 14.51
#